data_AF-A0A1J5K2J7-F1
#
_entry.id   AF-A0A1J5K2J7-F1
#
_cell.length_a   1.000
_cell.length_b   1.000
_cell.length_c   1.000
_cell.angle_alpha   90.00
_cell.angle_beta   90.00
_cell.angle_gamma   90.00
#
_symmetry.space_group_name_H-M   'P 1'
#
loop_
_entity.id
_entity.type
_entity.pdbx_description
1 polymer ?
#
loop_
_entity_poly.entity_id
_entity_poly.type
_entity_poly.pdbx_seq_one_letter_code
_entity_poly.pdbx_strand_id
1 'polypeptide(L)'
;MIKLTNLTTITLILFCQLATLADYEEERTTNVLTIRESFDKKKSYPIKKISKKRMTPTGPRVIHIETYSDASCIIPLDRIVSAPRVNYEGCTHCFDDDIEMENFYTDLFLNRRDPHITCDKTDGKLVGFQFLGGTTINGKSMFTSHALSLDTADYRNGKFQEEKEKLNPIQKALNQVEDVLLDLIIDVGTTTPDFK
;
A
#
# COMPACT_ATOMS: atom_id res chain seq x y z
N MET A 1 62.65 -6.16 22.48
CA MET A 1 62.29 -4.72 22.55
C MET A 1 61.37 -4.37 21.39
N ILE A 2 60.06 -4.47 21.60
CA ILE A 2 59.05 -4.03 20.61
C ILE A 2 58.94 -2.51 20.79
N LYS A 3 59.24 -1.75 19.73
CA LYS A 3 59.26 -0.28 19.73
C LYS A 3 57.89 0.25 20.19
N LEU A 4 57.91 1.05 21.26
CA LEU A 4 56.73 1.69 21.89
C LEU A 4 55.91 2.57 20.92
N THR A 5 56.47 2.93 19.76
CA THR A 5 55.81 3.74 18.72
C THR A 5 54.76 2.99 17.90
N ASN A 6 54.74 1.65 17.92
CA ASN A 6 53.75 0.87 17.17
C ASN A 6 52.44 0.64 17.95
N LEU A 7 52.45 0.80 19.28
CA LEU A 7 51.26 0.53 20.09
C LEU A 7 50.23 1.65 19.95
N THR A 8 50.68 2.91 19.93
CA THR A 8 49.83 4.10 19.83
C THR A 8 49.13 4.25 18.48
N THR A 9 49.79 3.89 17.37
CA THR A 9 49.19 3.90 16.03
C THR A 9 48.13 2.82 15.86
N ILE A 10 48.34 1.63 16.45
CA ILE A 10 47.35 0.54 16.41
C ILE A 10 46.10 0.92 17.23
N THR A 11 46.26 1.59 18.38
CA THR A 11 45.11 2.04 19.18
C THR A 11 44.28 3.11 18.46
N LEU A 12 44.92 4.03 17.73
CA LEU A 12 44.24 5.11 17.00
C LEU A 12 43.40 4.58 15.83
N ILE A 13 43.92 3.57 15.10
CA ILE A 13 43.21 2.94 13.98
C ILE A 13 41.99 2.14 14.49
N LEU A 14 42.12 1.45 15.63
CA LEU A 14 41.02 0.69 16.23
C LEU A 14 39.89 1.60 16.71
N PHE A 15 40.21 2.78 17.25
CA PHE A 15 39.21 3.78 17.66
C PHE A 15 38.50 4.41 16.45
N CYS A 16 39.19 4.58 15.32
CA CYS A 16 38.62 5.13 14.10
C CYS A 16 37.60 4.18 13.45
N GLN A 17 37.84 2.86 13.50
CA GLN A 17 36.88 1.87 12.99
C GLN A 17 35.64 1.68 13.89
N LEU A 18 35.76 1.94 15.19
CA LEU A 18 34.60 1.96 16.10
C LEU A 18 33.73 3.21 15.90
N ALA A 19 34.32 4.34 15.52
CA ALA A 19 33.56 5.56 15.22
C ALA A 19 32.74 5.44 13.91
N THR A 20 33.21 4.67 12.92
CA THR A 20 32.48 4.46 11.66
C THR A 20 31.36 3.41 11.74
N LEU A 21 31.26 2.66 12.84
CA LEU A 21 30.15 1.73 13.08
C LEU A 21 29.00 2.36 13.87
N ALA A 22 29.17 3.58 14.38
CA ALA A 22 28.14 4.27 15.15
C ALA A 22 27.06 4.96 14.29
N ASP A 23 27.28 5.09 12.97
CA ASP A 23 26.37 5.78 12.05
C ASP A 23 25.58 4.83 11.12
N TYR A 24 25.55 3.53 11.42
CA TYR A 24 24.70 2.56 10.73
C TYR A 24 23.66 1.95 11.69
N GLU A 25 23.00 2.78 12.50
CA GLU A 25 21.62 2.49 12.88
C GLU A 25 20.75 2.88 11.67
N GLU A 26 20.67 1.98 10.69
CA GLU A 26 19.53 1.95 9.80
C GLU A 26 18.31 1.70 10.68
N GLU A 27 17.71 2.82 11.08
CA GLU A 27 16.53 2.96 11.92
C GLU A 27 15.49 1.95 11.44
N ARG A 28 15.44 0.78 12.09
CA ARG A 28 14.36 -0.20 11.94
C ARG A 28 13.11 0.44 12.57
N THR A 29 12.59 1.48 11.93
CA THR A 29 11.29 2.02 12.26
C THR A 29 10.28 0.99 11.80
N THR A 30 9.92 0.07 12.70
CA THR A 30 8.96 -0.99 12.36
C THR A 30 7.54 -0.45 12.16
N ASN A 31 7.30 0.83 12.48
CA ASN A 31 6.02 1.51 12.36
C ASN A 31 6.14 2.76 11.47
N VAL A 32 5.74 2.65 10.20
CA VAL A 32 5.92 3.71 9.20
C VAL A 32 4.58 4.15 8.61
N LEU A 33 4.35 5.46 8.55
CA LEU A 33 3.30 6.08 7.73
C LEU A 33 3.96 6.71 6.50
N THR A 34 3.59 6.24 5.32
CA THR A 34 3.93 6.87 4.05
C THR A 34 2.73 7.68 3.56
N ILE A 35 2.93 8.97 3.29
CA ILE A 35 1.95 9.80 2.60
C ILE A 35 2.40 9.89 1.14
N ARG A 36 1.53 9.49 0.22
CA ARG A 36 1.79 9.48 -1.22
C ARG A 36 0.79 10.38 -1.93
N GLU A 37 1.28 11.40 -2.63
CA GLU A 37 0.46 12.28 -3.46
C GLU A 37 0.52 11.92 -4.95
N SER A 38 1.61 11.28 -5.37
CA SER A 38 1.81 10.68 -6.69
C SER A 38 2.91 9.63 -6.62
N PHE A 39 3.19 8.92 -7.71
CA PHE A 39 4.25 7.90 -7.74
C PHE A 39 5.62 8.45 -7.30
N ASP A 40 5.95 9.67 -7.75
CA ASP A 40 7.22 10.34 -7.45
C ASP A 40 7.18 11.21 -6.20
N LYS A 41 5.98 11.57 -5.71
CA LYS A 41 5.79 12.40 -4.51
C LYS A 41 5.28 11.54 -3.36
N LYS A 42 6.21 10.98 -2.60
CA LYS A 42 5.93 10.24 -1.37
C LYS A 42 6.92 10.59 -0.28
N LYS A 43 6.46 10.59 0.97
CA LYS A 43 7.30 10.81 2.15
C LYS A 43 6.86 9.89 3.28
N SER A 44 7.83 9.31 3.97
CA SER A 44 7.61 8.36 5.05
C SER A 44 7.96 8.99 6.40
N TYR A 45 7.21 8.62 7.42
CA TYR A 45 7.27 9.19 8.77
C TYR A 45 7.10 8.10 9.82
N PRO A 46 7.84 8.12 10.94
CA PRO A 46 7.62 7.19 12.03
C PRO A 46 6.25 7.45 12.69
N ILE A 47 5.49 6.38 12.89
CA ILE A 47 4.17 6.45 13.54
C ILE A 47 4.35 6.66 15.04
N LYS A 48 3.72 7.69 15.57
CA LYS A 48 3.63 7.97 17.01
C LYS A 48 2.44 7.26 17.65
N LYS A 49 1.26 7.35 17.03
CA LYS A 49 0.02 6.82 17.60
C LYS A 49 -1.02 6.53 16.52
N ILE A 50 -1.76 5.44 16.69
CA ILE A 50 -2.98 5.17 15.93
C ILE A 50 -4.13 5.12 16.90
N SER A 51 -5.22 5.81 16.59
CA SER A 51 -6.39 5.90 17.46
C SER A 51 -7.68 5.99 16.67
N LYS A 52 -8.78 5.54 17.26
CA LYS A 52 -10.13 5.74 16.74
C LYS A 52 -10.79 6.89 17.52
N LYS A 53 -11.18 7.96 16.84
CA LYS A 53 -11.81 9.13 17.47
C LYS A 53 -12.81 9.81 16.53
N ARG A 54 -13.55 10.79 17.05
CA ARG A 54 -14.29 11.75 16.21
C ARG A 54 -13.50 13.06 16.17
N MET A 55 -13.39 13.68 14.99
CA MET A 55 -12.71 14.98 14.86
C MET A 55 -13.57 16.15 15.33
N THR A 56 -14.89 15.97 15.30
CA THR A 56 -15.88 16.92 15.84
C THR A 56 -16.94 16.15 16.64
N PRO A 57 -17.67 16.78 17.59
CA PRO A 57 -18.66 16.08 18.42
C PRO A 57 -19.73 15.30 17.63
N THR A 58 -20.11 15.84 16.48
CA THR A 58 -21.12 15.27 15.57
C THR A 58 -20.53 14.60 14.33
N GLY A 59 -19.21 14.71 14.11
CA GLY A 59 -18.54 14.21 12.90
C GLY A 59 -18.35 12.70 12.89
N PRO A 60 -17.99 12.13 11.72
CA PRO A 60 -17.80 10.68 11.59
C PRO A 60 -16.64 10.18 12.45
N ARG A 61 -16.66 8.87 12.73
CA ARG A 61 -15.54 8.19 13.38
C ARG A 61 -14.41 8.03 12.37
N VAL A 62 -13.18 8.24 12.81
CA VAL A 62 -11.99 8.15 11.96
C VAL A 62 -10.91 7.32 12.65
N ILE A 63 -10.08 6.67 11.84
CA ILE A 63 -8.75 6.20 12.28
C ILE A 63 -7.79 7.38 12.07
N HIS A 64 -7.20 7.85 13.16
CA HIS A 64 -6.20 8.90 13.14
C HIS A 64 -4.81 8.31 13.38
N ILE A 65 -3.93 8.49 12.40
CA ILE A 65 -2.53 8.07 12.42
C ILE A 65 -1.69 9.33 12.61
N GLU A 66 -1.13 9.47 13.80
CA GLU A 66 -0.24 10.56 14.20
C GLU A 66 1.20 10.13 14.00
N THR A 67 2.03 11.02 13.48
CA THR A 67 3.48 10.83 13.38
C THR A 67 4.20 11.64 14.47
N TYR A 68 5.52 11.49 14.55
CA TYR A 68 6.35 12.38 15.38
C TYR A 68 6.56 13.77 14.75
N SER A 69 6.17 13.93 13.48
CA SER A 69 6.11 15.23 12.79
C SER A 69 4.70 15.81 12.79
N ASP A 70 4.50 16.92 12.10
CA ASP A 70 3.19 17.52 11.82
C ASP A 70 2.34 16.70 10.82
N ALA A 71 2.95 15.75 10.11
CA ALA A 71 2.25 14.86 9.20
C ALA A 71 1.28 13.91 9.92
N SER A 72 0.09 13.76 9.37
CA SER A 72 -0.91 12.80 9.83
C SER A 72 -1.75 12.25 8.68
N CYS A 73 -2.38 11.11 8.94
CA CYS A 73 -3.39 10.52 8.06
C CYS A 73 -4.69 10.29 8.83
N ILE A 74 -5.80 10.69 8.22
CA ILE A 74 -7.15 10.54 8.76
C ILE A 74 -7.91 9.65 7.80
N ILE A 75 -8.27 8.44 8.24
CA ILE A 75 -9.05 7.49 7.46
C ILE A 75 -10.49 7.53 7.98
N PRO A 76 -11.43 8.11 7.22
CA PRO A 76 -12.84 8.18 7.59
C PRO A 76 -13.51 6.80 7.48
N LEU A 77 -14.03 6.29 8.61
CA LEU A 77 -14.65 4.96 8.65
C LEU A 77 -15.96 4.90 7.86
N ASP A 78 -16.71 6.00 7.79
CA ASP A 78 -17.92 6.12 6.99
C ASP A 78 -17.64 5.92 5.49
N ARG A 79 -16.49 6.39 4.99
CA ARG A 79 -16.09 6.15 3.59
C ARG A 79 -15.65 4.71 3.35
N ILE A 80 -15.07 4.05 4.35
CA ILE A 80 -14.75 2.62 4.25
C ILE A 80 -16.04 1.83 4.11
N VAL A 81 -16.99 2.08 5.00
CA VAL A 81 -18.27 1.36 5.10
C VAL A 81 -19.13 1.58 3.84
N SER A 82 -19.09 2.79 3.27
CA SER A 82 -19.79 3.12 2.02
C SER A 82 -19.08 2.71 0.74
N ALA A 83 -17.84 2.21 0.81
CA ALA A 83 -17.13 1.73 -0.37
C ALA A 83 -17.86 0.50 -0.98
N PRO A 84 -17.92 0.38 -2.32
CA PRO A 84 -18.59 -0.74 -2.97
C PRO A 84 -18.06 -2.08 -2.46
N ARG A 85 -18.97 -2.93 -1.97
CA ARG A 85 -18.63 -4.25 -1.48
C ARG A 85 -18.50 -5.22 -2.63
N VAL A 86 -17.39 -5.94 -2.63
CA VAL A 86 -17.19 -7.06 -3.54
C VAL A 86 -18.11 -8.18 -3.07
N ASN A 87 -19.07 -8.58 -3.89
CA ASN A 87 -19.98 -9.68 -3.60
C ASN A 87 -20.04 -10.62 -4.82
N TYR A 88 -19.10 -11.56 -4.89
CA TYR A 88 -19.04 -12.58 -5.93
C TYR A 88 -18.84 -13.99 -5.33
N GLU A 89 -19.27 -15.02 -6.05
CA GLU A 89 -19.08 -16.42 -5.65
C GLU A 89 -17.58 -16.77 -5.53
N GLY A 90 -17.14 -17.12 -4.33
CA GLY A 90 -15.72 -17.39 -4.03
C GLY A 90 -15.02 -16.30 -3.20
N CYS A 91 -15.75 -15.27 -2.79
CA CYS A 91 -15.30 -14.33 -1.78
C CYS A 91 -15.11 -15.04 -0.42
N THR A 92 -13.87 -15.19 0.02
CA THR A 92 -13.54 -15.87 1.29
C THR A 92 -13.81 -15.01 2.53
N HIS A 93 -13.90 -13.68 2.36
CA HIS A 93 -14.12 -12.70 3.43
C HIS A 93 -15.01 -11.54 2.95
N CYS A 94 -16.27 -11.85 2.65
CA CYS A 94 -17.28 -10.85 2.34
C CYS A 94 -17.89 -10.32 3.65
N PHE A 95 -18.01 -9.00 3.75
CA PHE A 95 -18.64 -8.36 4.90
C PHE A 95 -20.16 -8.32 4.68
N ASP A 96 -20.89 -8.94 5.61
CA ASP A 96 -22.34 -9.02 5.52
C ASP A 96 -22.99 -7.67 5.85
N ASP A 97 -22.39 -6.91 6.77
CA ASP A 97 -22.91 -5.62 7.20
C ASP A 97 -21.82 -4.55 7.45
N ASP A 98 -22.30 -3.32 7.65
CA ASP A 98 -21.48 -2.14 7.89
C ASP A 98 -20.70 -2.22 9.22
N ILE A 99 -21.27 -2.91 10.22
CA ILE A 99 -20.70 -3.03 11.56
C ILE A 99 -19.50 -3.96 11.53
N GLU A 100 -19.64 -5.10 10.87
CA GLU A 100 -18.57 -6.08 10.67
C GLU A 100 -17.40 -5.44 9.94
N MET A 101 -17.67 -4.70 8.86
CA MET A 101 -16.64 -3.98 8.12
C MET A 101 -15.94 -2.95 9.00
N GLU A 102 -16.68 -2.09 9.71
CA GLU A 102 -16.08 -1.09 10.57
C GLU A 102 -15.21 -1.73 11.67
N ASN A 103 -15.67 -2.84 12.26
CA ASN A 103 -14.93 -3.59 13.28
C ASN A 103 -13.66 -4.19 12.70
N PHE A 104 -13.72 -4.81 11.51
CA PHE A 104 -12.55 -5.36 10.83
C PHE A 104 -11.47 -4.30 10.63
N TYR A 105 -11.81 -3.14 10.06
CA TYR A 105 -10.82 -2.08 9.85
C TYR A 105 -10.38 -1.44 11.17
N THR A 106 -11.26 -1.38 12.18
CA THR A 106 -10.87 -0.94 13.52
C THR A 106 -9.81 -1.87 14.11
N ASP A 107 -10.01 -3.18 14.06
CA ASP A 107 -9.06 -4.17 14.55
C ASP A 107 -7.75 -4.15 13.76
N LEU A 108 -7.84 -4.09 12.43
CA LEU A 108 -6.70 -3.96 11.52
C LEU A 108 -5.73 -2.86 11.99
N PHE A 109 -6.28 -1.68 12.28
CA PHE A 109 -5.51 -0.51 12.67
C PHE A 109 -5.25 -0.37 14.17
N LEU A 110 -6.07 -0.88 15.08
CA LEU A 110 -5.84 -0.70 16.52
C LEU A 110 -5.00 -1.82 17.12
N ASN A 111 -5.12 -3.05 16.60
CA ASN A 111 -4.39 -4.24 17.08
C ASN A 111 -3.10 -4.51 16.28
N ARG A 112 -2.63 -3.49 15.54
CA ARG A 112 -1.42 -3.56 14.71
C ARG A 112 -0.17 -3.96 15.49
N ARG A 113 0.76 -4.58 14.78
CA ARG A 113 2.15 -4.84 15.16
C ARG A 113 3.03 -4.58 13.95
N ASP A 114 4.00 -3.70 14.12
CA ASP A 114 4.92 -3.29 13.04
C ASP A 114 4.20 -2.81 11.74
N PRO A 115 3.18 -1.93 11.84
CA PRO A 115 2.45 -1.44 10.68
C PRO A 115 3.28 -0.55 9.75
N HIS A 116 3.19 -0.85 8.46
CA HIS A 116 3.57 0.00 7.35
C HIS A 116 2.27 0.44 6.67
N ILE A 117 1.91 1.71 6.85
CA ILE A 117 0.67 2.26 6.33
C ILE A 117 1.01 3.27 5.24
N THR A 118 0.42 3.12 4.07
CA THR A 118 0.47 4.13 3.01
C THR A 118 -0.89 4.81 2.94
N CYS A 119 -0.91 6.14 2.96
CA CYS A 119 -2.10 6.93 2.71
C CYS A 119 -1.91 7.70 1.40
N ASP A 120 -2.81 7.42 0.45
CA ASP A 120 -2.83 8.09 -0.84
C ASP A 120 -3.70 9.33 -0.74
N LYS A 121 -3.12 10.49 -1.07
CA LYS A 121 -3.80 11.78 -1.03
C LYS A 121 -3.83 12.44 -2.39
N THR A 122 -4.93 13.08 -2.72
CA THR A 122 -5.06 13.96 -3.89
C THR A 122 -5.78 15.21 -3.42
N ASP A 123 -5.23 16.39 -3.75
CA ASP A 123 -5.76 17.69 -3.32
C ASP A 123 -6.05 17.76 -1.80
N GLY A 124 -5.14 17.18 -1.01
CA GLY A 124 -5.25 17.11 0.46
C GLY A 124 -6.29 16.13 1.01
N LYS A 125 -7.05 15.43 0.16
CA LYS A 125 -8.05 14.43 0.56
C LYS A 125 -7.49 13.03 0.44
N LEU A 126 -7.88 12.14 1.37
CA LEU A 126 -7.54 10.73 1.30
C LEU A 126 -8.35 10.06 0.18
N VAL A 127 -7.67 9.46 -0.80
CA VAL A 127 -8.30 8.72 -1.92
C VAL A 127 -8.14 7.21 -1.77
N GLY A 128 -7.22 6.77 -0.91
CA GLY A 128 -7.02 5.36 -0.61
C GLY A 128 -5.97 5.15 0.46
N PHE A 129 -5.84 3.91 0.91
CA PHE A 129 -4.78 3.51 1.82
C PHE A 129 -4.35 2.06 1.56
N GLN A 130 -3.15 1.74 2.04
CA GLN A 130 -2.63 0.39 2.16
C GLN A 130 -2.11 0.18 3.57
N PHE A 131 -2.41 -0.96 4.16
CA PHE A 131 -1.85 -1.45 5.40
C PHE A 131 -1.02 -2.69 5.10
N LEU A 132 0.17 -2.78 5.67
CA LEU A 132 1.01 -3.96 5.68
C LEU A 132 1.56 -4.16 7.09
N GLY A 133 1.38 -5.32 7.70
CA GLY A 133 1.92 -5.59 9.03
C GLY A 133 1.23 -6.73 9.75
N GLY A 134 1.69 -7.00 10.96
CA GLY A 134 0.99 -7.90 11.88
C GLY A 134 -0.26 -7.22 12.45
N THR A 135 -1.31 -7.99 12.70
CA THR A 135 -2.49 -7.52 13.45
C THR A 135 -3.21 -8.71 14.08
N THR A 136 -4.18 -8.42 14.94
CA THR A 136 -5.10 -9.42 15.50
C THR A 136 -6.53 -9.02 15.15
N ILE A 137 -7.20 -9.86 14.36
CA ILE A 137 -8.59 -9.65 13.93
C ILE A 137 -9.40 -10.83 14.44
N ASN A 138 -10.51 -10.56 15.14
CA ASN A 138 -11.36 -11.58 15.76
C ASN A 138 -10.55 -12.59 16.62
N GLY A 139 -9.55 -12.10 17.36
CA GLY A 139 -8.70 -12.91 18.23
C GLY A 139 -7.63 -13.75 17.53
N LYS A 140 -7.53 -13.69 16.18
CA LYS A 140 -6.52 -14.41 15.40
C LYS A 140 -5.41 -13.46 14.96
N SER A 141 -4.18 -13.74 15.39
CA SER A 141 -3.00 -13.02 14.94
C SER A 141 -2.65 -13.44 13.50
N MET A 142 -2.42 -12.46 12.64
CA MET A 142 -2.02 -12.69 11.25
C MET A 142 -1.14 -11.55 10.74
N PHE A 143 -0.30 -11.87 9.76
CA PHE A 143 0.31 -10.85 8.91
C PHE A 143 -0.63 -10.56 7.75
N THR A 144 -0.93 -9.29 7.50
CA THR A 144 -1.89 -8.89 6.48
C THR A 144 -1.35 -7.76 5.61
N SER A 145 -1.75 -7.79 4.34
CA SER A 145 -1.56 -6.73 3.37
C SER A 145 -2.94 -6.39 2.83
N HIS A 146 -3.45 -5.22 3.17
CA HIS A 146 -4.81 -4.82 2.83
C HIS A 146 -4.79 -3.43 2.22
N ALA A 147 -5.46 -3.24 1.09
CA ALA A 147 -5.57 -1.94 0.43
C ALA A 147 -7.02 -1.63 0.11
N LEU A 148 -7.40 -0.36 0.24
CA LEU A 148 -8.72 0.12 -0.11
C LEU A 148 -8.59 1.45 -0.83
N SER A 149 -9.19 1.53 -2.02
CA SER A 149 -9.47 2.80 -2.69
C SER A 149 -10.83 3.30 -2.23
N LEU A 150 -10.87 4.56 -1.76
CA LEU A 150 -12.07 5.22 -1.25
C LEU A 150 -12.75 6.09 -2.32
N ASP A 151 -12.01 6.44 -3.37
CA ASP A 151 -12.52 7.06 -4.59
C ASP A 151 -12.40 6.03 -5.71
N THR A 152 -13.23 4.99 -5.64
CA THR A 152 -13.41 4.09 -6.77
C THR A 152 -14.25 4.82 -7.82
N ALA A 153 -13.81 4.79 -9.08
CA ALA A 153 -14.70 5.09 -10.18
C ALA A 153 -15.95 4.20 -10.01
N ASP A 154 -17.14 4.80 -10.02
CA ASP A 154 -18.41 4.07 -9.87
C ASP A 154 -18.42 2.88 -10.83
N TYR A 155 -18.29 1.66 -10.30
CA TYR A 155 -18.57 0.46 -11.07
C TYR A 155 -20.08 0.44 -11.34
N ARG A 156 -20.47 1.02 -12.47
CA ARG A 156 -21.86 0.97 -12.93
C ARG A 156 -22.13 -0.46 -13.39
N ASN A 157 -23.14 -1.09 -12.78
CA ASN A 157 -23.68 -2.34 -13.29
C ASN A 157 -24.17 -2.13 -14.74
N GLY A 158 -23.48 -2.75 -15.70
CA GLY A 158 -23.73 -2.61 -17.12
C GLY A 158 -22.61 -3.24 -17.93
N LYS A 159 -22.82 -3.43 -19.24
CA LYS A 159 -21.71 -3.79 -20.15
C LYS A 159 -20.64 -2.70 -20.03
N PHE A 160 -19.37 -3.09 -20.01
CA PHE A 160 -18.25 -2.16 -20.13
C PHE A 160 -18.56 -1.21 -21.29
N GLN A 161 -18.78 0.07 -20.96
CA GLN A 161 -18.82 1.10 -21.98
C GLN A 161 -17.37 1.37 -22.31
N GLU A 162 -16.88 0.69 -23.34
CA GLU A 162 -15.62 1.07 -23.97
C GLU A 162 -15.80 2.53 -24.41
N GLU A 163 -15.13 3.46 -23.71
CA GLU A 163 -14.97 4.80 -24.26
C GLU A 163 -14.22 4.61 -25.56
N LYS A 164 -14.93 4.79 -26.68
CA LYS A 164 -14.33 4.79 -28.00
C LYS A 164 -13.43 6.01 -28.09
N GLU A 165 -12.20 5.88 -27.61
CA GLU A 165 -11.14 6.82 -27.90
C GLU A 165 -11.09 6.93 -29.43
N LYS A 166 -11.26 8.15 -29.95
CA LYS A 166 -11.11 8.39 -31.39
C LYS A 166 -9.63 8.21 -31.71
N LEU A 167 -9.25 6.99 -32.07
CA LEU A 167 -7.89 6.63 -32.43
C LEU A 167 -7.36 7.62 -33.48
N ASN A 168 -6.23 8.25 -33.16
CA ASN A 168 -5.41 9.01 -34.09
C ASN A 168 -5.04 8.11 -35.30
N PRO A 169 -4.91 8.65 -36.52
CA PRO A 169 -4.42 7.90 -37.69
C PRO A 169 -3.20 6.99 -37.43
N ILE A 170 -2.25 7.41 -36.59
CA ILE A 170 -1.08 6.62 -36.19
C ILE A 170 -1.50 5.43 -35.31
N GLN A 171 -2.38 5.64 -34.33
CA GLN A 171 -2.91 4.56 -33.48
C GLN A 171 -3.73 3.56 -34.30
N LYS A 172 -4.48 4.02 -35.32
CA LYS A 172 -5.16 3.11 -36.26
C LYS A 172 -4.18 2.24 -37.04
N ALA A 173 -3.06 2.81 -37.50
CA ALA A 173 -2.03 2.06 -38.20
C ALA A 173 -1.32 1.04 -37.28
N LEU A 174 -1.06 1.42 -36.03
CA LEU A 174 -0.44 0.54 -35.04
C LEU A 174 -1.37 -0.63 -34.67
N ASN A 175 -2.65 -0.37 -34.43
CA ASN A 175 -3.61 -1.44 -34.13
C ASN A 175 -3.80 -2.40 -35.33
N GLN A 176 -3.74 -1.90 -36.57
CA GLN A 176 -3.76 -2.77 -37.76
C GLN A 176 -2.53 -3.67 -37.86
N VAL A 177 -1.36 -3.18 -37.42
CA VAL A 177 -0.15 -4.01 -37.37
C VAL A 177 -0.23 -5.03 -36.23
N GLU A 178 -0.82 -4.65 -35.09
CA GLU A 178 -1.06 -5.52 -33.95
C GLU A 178 -2.04 -6.66 -34.29
N ASP A 179 -3.16 -6.36 -34.97
CA ASP A 179 -4.12 -7.38 -35.42
C ASP A 179 -3.46 -8.40 -36.36
N VAL A 180 -2.60 -7.93 -37.29
CA VAL A 180 -1.84 -8.81 -38.19
C VAL A 180 -0.81 -9.66 -37.43
N LEU A 181 -0.15 -9.09 -36.42
CA LEU A 181 0.79 -9.82 -35.56
C LEU A 181 0.09 -10.88 -34.72
N LEU A 182 -1.10 -10.58 -34.19
CA LEU A 182 -1.90 -11.53 -33.41
C LEU A 182 -2.42 -12.67 -34.28
N ASP A 183 -2.89 -12.39 -35.49
CA ASP A 183 -3.32 -13.43 -36.44
C ASP A 183 -2.14 -14.33 -36.87
N LEU A 184 -0.96 -13.75 -37.09
CA LEU A 184 0.27 -14.52 -37.39
C LEU A 184 0.73 -15.40 -36.21
N ILE A 185 0.54 -14.97 -34.97
CA ILE A 185 0.90 -15.76 -33.79
C ILE A 185 -0.09 -16.90 -33.55
N ILE A 186 -1.38 -16.70 -33.83
CA ILE A 186 -2.41 -17.74 -33.72
C ILE A 186 -2.19 -18.84 -34.76
N ASP A 187 -1.77 -18.51 -35.99
CA ASP A 187 -1.51 -19.50 -37.05
C ASP A 187 -0.24 -20.34 -36.82
N VAL A 188 0.71 -19.88 -36.01
CA VAL A 188 1.93 -20.65 -35.67
C VAL A 188 1.69 -21.61 -34.49
N GLY A 189 0.58 -21.49 -33.77
CA GLY A 189 0.28 -22.27 -32.56
C GLY A 189 -0.49 -23.58 -32.77
N THR A 190 -1.00 -23.88 -33.97
CA THR A 190 -1.95 -24.99 -34.20
C THR A 190 -1.37 -26.25 -34.85
N THR A 191 -0.07 -26.53 -34.73
CA THR A 191 0.46 -27.87 -35.03
C THR A 191 0.52 -28.74 -33.77
N THR A 192 -0.62 -29.26 -33.33
CA THR A 192 -0.67 -30.45 -32.46
C THR A 192 -0.39 -31.71 -33.29
N PRO A 193 0.51 -32.62 -32.87
CA PRO A 193 0.72 -33.88 -33.56
C PRO A 193 -0.41 -34.87 -33.25
N ASP A 194 -1.03 -35.43 -34.30
CA ASP A 194 -1.94 -36.56 -34.19
C ASP A 194 -1.21 -37.79 -33.65
N PHE A 195 -1.52 -38.19 -32.42
CA PHE A 195 -1.16 -39.51 -31.90
C PHE A 195 -2.20 -40.53 -32.39
N LYS A 196 -1.76 -41.42 -33.30
CA LYS A 196 -2.42 -42.70 -33.57
C LYS A 196 -1.94 -43.78 -32.60
#